data_AF-A0A928N2V5-F1
#
_entry.id   AF-A0A928N2V5-F1
#
_cell.length_a   1.000
_cell.length_b   1.000
_cell.length_c   1.000
_cell.angle_alpha   90.00
_cell.angle_beta   90.00
_cell.angle_gamma   90.00
#
_symmetry.space_group_name_H-M   'P 1'
#
loop_
_entity.id
_entity.type
_entity.pdbx_description
1 polymer ?
#
loop_
_entity_poly.entity_id
_entity_poly.type
_entity_poly.pdbx_seq_one_letter_code
_entity_poly.pdbx_strand_id
1 'polypeptide(L)'
;MKRSGQTMKKFLSLIVVGMLILSVMAGCATDKVSNEENNDVVVNQSDENQVADEKVEESENKDNISNKEESESKPQESVKPENNTDKKEEEKNITLSEVVKEMIKVIPKDEHTLEEIPEELYKDVYGVNSADFKDVKIYGTMISVKANEIIVIKAENSKELDKAVSVLNQRKDTVYKTWEQYLPDQFEMVKKGVIKTNGNYAALIISPEVDKVANKFIELTK
;
A
#
# COMPACT_ATOMS: atom_id res chain seq x y z
N MET A 1 -25.75 0.92 -44.59
CA MET A 1 -26.16 0.81 -43.17
C MET A 1 -26.87 -0.53 -42.95
N LYS A 2 -26.42 -1.38 -42.04
CA LYS A 2 -27.02 -2.71 -41.74
C LYS A 2 -26.75 -3.04 -40.27
N ARG A 3 -27.80 -3.33 -39.49
CA ARG A 3 -27.74 -3.50 -38.02
C ARG A 3 -28.67 -4.64 -37.55
N SER A 4 -28.42 -5.13 -36.34
CA SER A 4 -29.20 -6.15 -35.60
C SER A 4 -29.37 -7.52 -36.26
N GLY A 5 -28.41 -8.41 -35.99
CA GLY A 5 -28.72 -9.81 -35.73
C GLY A 5 -28.70 -10.04 -34.21
N GLN A 6 -29.87 -10.08 -33.55
CA GLN A 6 -29.98 -10.21 -32.10
C GLN A 6 -30.28 -11.66 -31.72
N THR A 7 -29.25 -12.42 -31.34
CA THR A 7 -29.39 -13.80 -30.87
C THR A 7 -29.71 -13.87 -29.38
N MET A 8 -30.84 -14.49 -29.03
CA MET A 8 -31.23 -14.76 -27.65
C MET A 8 -30.23 -15.67 -26.93
N LYS A 9 -29.96 -15.39 -25.65
CA LYS A 9 -29.60 -16.41 -24.65
C LYS A 9 -30.59 -16.32 -23.51
N LYS A 10 -31.43 -17.36 -23.39
CA LYS A 10 -32.45 -17.48 -22.34
C LYS A 10 -31.81 -18.11 -21.11
N PHE A 11 -31.90 -17.47 -19.96
CA PHE A 11 -31.86 -18.17 -18.68
C PHE A 11 -33.00 -17.68 -17.81
N LEU A 12 -33.89 -18.62 -17.48
CA LEU A 12 -35.07 -18.45 -16.66
C LEU A 12 -34.78 -19.07 -15.30
N SER A 13 -34.71 -18.25 -14.26
CA SER A 13 -34.96 -18.71 -12.89
C SER A 13 -35.64 -17.60 -12.11
N LEU A 14 -36.84 -17.90 -11.62
CA LEU A 14 -37.59 -17.09 -10.67
C LEU A 14 -37.37 -17.67 -9.25
N ILE A 15 -38.17 -17.23 -8.26
CA ILE A 15 -38.28 -17.78 -6.88
C ILE A 15 -37.18 -17.25 -5.92
N VAL A 16 -37.49 -16.67 -4.74
CA VAL A 16 -38.76 -16.14 -4.20
C VAL A 16 -38.50 -14.97 -3.23
N VAL A 17 -39.57 -14.25 -2.86
CA VAL A 17 -39.60 -13.12 -1.94
C VAL A 17 -39.06 -13.45 -0.53
N GLY A 18 -38.02 -12.72 -0.12
CA GLY A 18 -37.93 -11.87 1.08
C GLY A 18 -38.30 -12.39 2.48
N MET A 19 -37.48 -12.01 3.47
CA MET A 19 -37.92 -11.89 4.86
C MET A 19 -37.36 -10.60 5.50
N LEU A 20 -38.26 -9.73 5.94
CA LEU A 20 -37.96 -8.45 6.59
C LEU A 20 -38.12 -8.64 8.10
N ILE A 21 -37.10 -8.30 8.88
CA ILE A 21 -37.15 -8.40 10.35
C ILE A 21 -36.71 -7.06 10.95
N LEU A 22 -37.68 -6.27 11.42
CA LEU A 22 -37.42 -5.30 12.49
C LEU A 22 -37.58 -6.02 13.83
N SER A 23 -36.71 -5.72 14.77
CA SER A 23 -36.94 -5.99 16.19
C SER A 23 -36.34 -4.84 17.00
N VAL A 24 -37.18 -4.19 17.80
CA VAL A 24 -36.83 -2.99 18.57
C VAL A 24 -37.28 -3.17 20.02
N MET A 25 -36.33 -3.31 20.94
CA MET A 25 -36.48 -3.09 22.39
C MET A 25 -35.14 -2.50 22.87
N ALA A 26 -35.03 -1.37 23.59
CA ALA A 26 -35.85 -0.70 24.62
C ALA A 26 -35.63 -1.26 26.05
N GLY A 27 -35.32 -0.36 27.00
CA GLY A 27 -34.84 -0.68 28.36
C GLY A 27 -33.43 -0.09 28.59
N CYS A 28 -33.22 1.20 28.88
CA CYS A 28 -33.71 2.03 30.01
C CYS A 28 -32.98 1.79 31.34
N ALA A 29 -31.97 2.64 31.62
CA ALA A 29 -31.59 3.06 32.96
C ALA A 29 -31.15 4.53 32.87
N THR A 30 -31.68 5.39 33.73
CA THR A 30 -31.34 6.81 33.81
C THR A 30 -31.00 7.17 35.25
N ASP A 31 -29.84 7.78 35.45
CA ASP A 31 -29.59 8.55 36.67
C ASP A 31 -29.22 9.98 36.30
N LYS A 32 -29.90 10.93 36.96
CA LYS A 32 -29.58 12.35 36.98
C LYS A 32 -29.55 12.78 38.44
N VAL A 33 -28.40 13.24 38.91
CA VAL A 33 -28.34 14.19 40.01
C VAL A 33 -27.37 15.31 39.62
N SER A 34 -27.73 16.54 39.96
CA SER A 34 -26.90 17.75 39.89
C SER A 34 -25.73 17.65 40.92
N ASN A 35 -24.76 18.56 41.01
CA ASN A 35 -24.95 20.01 41.09
C ASN A 35 -23.64 20.81 41.11
N GLU A 36 -23.77 22.09 40.70
CA GLU A 36 -22.98 23.27 41.07
C GLU A 36 -21.44 23.32 40.94
N GLU A 37 -20.98 24.57 40.83
CA GLU A 37 -19.60 25.01 40.67
C GLU A 37 -18.87 25.07 42.03
N ASN A 38 -17.54 25.10 42.04
CA ASN A 38 -16.76 26.24 42.58
C ASN A 38 -15.23 26.06 42.40
N ASN A 39 -14.50 27.17 42.62
CA ASN A 39 -13.03 27.35 42.68
C ASN A 39 -12.27 26.26 43.48
N ASP A 40 -10.95 26.06 43.36
CA ASP A 40 -9.89 27.06 43.12
C ASP A 40 -8.56 26.45 42.59
N VAL A 41 -7.58 27.31 42.28
CA VAL A 41 -6.22 26.94 41.85
C VAL A 41 -5.26 26.82 43.04
N VAL A 42 -4.66 25.65 43.24
CA VAL A 42 -3.38 25.52 43.96
C VAL A 42 -2.43 24.57 43.22
N VAL A 43 -1.21 25.04 42.96
CA VAL A 43 -0.08 24.24 42.47
C VAL A 43 0.81 23.86 43.65
N ASN A 44 1.25 22.60 43.71
CA ASN A 44 2.57 22.08 44.13
C ASN A 44 2.50 20.54 43.98
N GLN A 45 3.41 19.84 43.29
CA GLN A 45 4.87 19.70 43.44
C GLN A 45 5.31 18.89 44.69
N SER A 46 6.41 18.15 44.48
CA SER A 46 7.22 17.33 45.39
C SER A 46 6.57 16.08 46.05
N ASP A 47 7.28 14.98 46.29
CA ASP A 47 8.49 14.42 45.64
C ASP A 47 8.70 12.93 46.00
N GLU A 48 9.60 12.27 45.25
CA GLU A 48 10.50 11.16 45.70
C GLU A 48 9.98 9.78 46.21
N ASN A 49 10.72 8.73 45.77
CA ASN A 49 11.15 7.52 46.53
C ASN A 49 10.10 6.42 46.93
N GLN A 50 10.44 5.11 46.98
CA GLN A 50 11.60 4.31 46.52
C GLN A 50 11.30 2.77 46.57
N VAL A 51 12.17 1.94 45.95
CA VAL A 51 12.53 0.52 46.33
C VAL A 51 11.39 -0.52 46.40
N ALA A 52 11.29 -1.53 45.50
CA ALA A 52 12.00 -2.85 45.43
C ALA A 52 11.61 -3.85 46.57
N ASP A 53 11.82 -5.18 46.54
CA ASP A 53 12.20 -6.20 45.52
C ASP A 53 11.55 -7.56 45.95
N GLU A 54 11.96 -8.84 45.75
CA GLU A 54 13.14 -9.54 45.19
C GLU A 54 12.70 -10.91 44.56
N LYS A 55 12.84 -11.09 43.21
CA LYS A 55 13.32 -12.38 42.55
C LYS A 55 12.34 -13.60 42.67
N VAL A 56 12.45 -14.81 42.06
CA VAL A 56 13.48 -15.89 41.94
C VAL A 56 13.00 -16.97 40.91
N GLU A 57 13.92 -17.56 40.09
CA GLU A 57 14.06 -18.94 39.47
C GLU A 57 12.85 -19.87 39.11
N GLU A 58 12.93 -20.98 38.32
CA GLU A 58 13.78 -21.50 37.20
C GLU A 58 13.17 -22.86 36.66
N SER A 59 13.80 -23.52 35.67
CA SER A 59 13.63 -24.88 35.05
C SER A 59 12.87 -24.93 33.68
N GLU A 60 13.37 -25.50 32.56
CA GLU A 60 14.04 -26.80 32.19
C GLU A 60 13.00 -27.94 31.93
N ASN A 61 13.09 -28.92 30.98
CA ASN A 61 14.12 -29.48 30.06
C ASN A 61 13.46 -30.36 28.94
N LYS A 62 14.04 -30.77 27.77
CA LYS A 62 15.16 -30.28 26.94
C LYS A 62 15.26 -30.81 25.47
N ASP A 63 14.67 -31.97 25.12
CA ASP A 63 15.12 -32.82 23.97
C ASP A 63 14.81 -32.29 22.54
N ASN A 64 15.65 -32.35 21.48
CA ASN A 64 16.86 -33.11 21.07
C ASN A 64 16.62 -34.29 20.08
N ILE A 65 17.15 -34.18 18.86
CA ILE A 65 18.02 -35.18 18.18
C ILE A 65 18.52 -34.65 16.81
N SER A 66 19.74 -35.07 16.44
CA SER A 66 20.47 -34.69 15.22
C SER A 66 20.41 -35.78 14.14
N ASN A 67 20.58 -35.42 12.86
CA ASN A 67 21.60 -36.10 12.03
C ASN A 67 22.03 -35.31 10.78
N LYS A 68 23.26 -35.61 10.33
CA LYS A 68 23.97 -35.06 9.17
C LYS A 68 24.51 -36.24 8.36
N GLU A 69 24.35 -36.25 7.04
CA GLU A 69 25.25 -37.03 6.17
C GLU A 69 25.36 -36.43 4.76
N GLU A 70 26.38 -36.85 4.01
CA GLU A 70 26.97 -36.14 2.88
C GLU A 70 27.54 -37.17 1.90
N SER A 71 27.20 -37.08 0.60
CA SER A 71 27.69 -38.03 -0.41
C SER A 71 27.63 -37.46 -1.83
N GLU A 72 28.74 -37.49 -2.55
CA GLU A 72 28.83 -37.14 -3.97
C GLU A 72 28.86 -38.39 -4.86
N SER A 73 28.35 -38.29 -6.10
CA SER A 73 29.09 -38.80 -7.28
C SER A 73 28.44 -38.42 -8.63
N LYS A 74 29.31 -38.29 -9.63
CA LYS A 74 29.11 -38.11 -11.09
C LYS A 74 29.77 -39.35 -11.78
N PRO A 75 29.77 -39.58 -13.12
CA PRO A 75 29.27 -38.75 -14.24
C PRO A 75 28.64 -39.51 -15.46
N GLN A 76 28.50 -38.78 -16.58
CA GLN A 76 28.41 -39.24 -17.99
C GLN A 76 27.08 -39.85 -18.50
N GLU A 77 26.61 -39.66 -19.75
CA GLU A 77 27.05 -38.75 -20.84
C GLU A 77 25.92 -38.37 -21.85
N SER A 78 26.10 -37.23 -22.52
CA SER A 78 25.49 -36.65 -23.74
C SER A 78 24.40 -37.38 -24.56
N VAL A 79 23.27 -36.69 -24.81
CA VAL A 79 22.71 -36.47 -26.18
C VAL A 79 22.09 -35.05 -26.31
N LYS A 80 22.38 -34.35 -27.41
CA LYS A 80 21.76 -33.10 -27.94
C LYS A 80 22.01 -33.14 -29.47
N PRO A 81 21.12 -32.72 -30.42
CA PRO A 81 20.27 -31.52 -30.36
C PRO A 81 18.82 -31.61 -30.92
N GLU A 82 17.98 -30.65 -30.51
CA GLU A 82 17.28 -29.68 -31.39
C GLU A 82 16.48 -28.71 -30.48
N ASN A 83 16.93 -27.47 -30.29
CA ASN A 83 16.63 -26.30 -31.14
C ASN A 83 15.15 -25.85 -31.07
N ASN A 84 14.81 -25.12 -30.01
CA ASN A 84 13.71 -24.15 -30.02
C ASN A 84 14.27 -22.81 -29.53
N THR A 85 13.73 -21.71 -30.06
CA THR A 85 14.34 -20.38 -29.92
C THR A 85 14.00 -19.75 -28.57
N ASP A 86 14.96 -19.73 -27.65
CA ASP A 86 14.94 -18.81 -26.51
C ASP A 86 14.92 -17.37 -27.03
N LYS A 87 13.74 -16.75 -27.00
CA LYS A 87 13.60 -15.31 -27.14
C LYS A 87 14.18 -14.67 -25.88
N LYS A 88 15.51 -14.47 -25.89
CA LYS A 88 16.25 -13.74 -24.86
C LYS A 88 15.52 -12.42 -24.59
N GLU A 89 14.85 -12.34 -23.45
CA GLU A 89 14.20 -11.11 -23.01
C GLU A 89 15.31 -10.14 -22.61
N GLU A 90 15.35 -8.96 -23.22
CA GLU A 90 16.30 -7.93 -22.81
C GLU A 90 15.84 -7.38 -21.46
N GLU A 91 16.57 -7.74 -20.40
CA GLU A 91 16.48 -7.08 -19.10
C GLU A 91 16.91 -5.62 -19.26
N LYS A 92 15.93 -4.77 -19.59
CA LYS A 92 16.12 -3.33 -19.72
C LYS A 92 16.36 -2.74 -18.32
N ASN A 93 17.61 -2.74 -17.91
CA ASN A 93 18.07 -2.26 -16.60
C ASN A 93 17.94 -0.73 -16.50
N ILE A 94 16.70 -0.28 -16.26
CA ILE A 94 16.32 1.11 -16.05
C ILE A 94 16.29 1.45 -14.56
N THR A 95 16.67 2.68 -14.24
CA THR A 95 16.59 3.22 -12.87
C THR A 95 15.13 3.43 -12.44
N LEU A 96 14.86 3.47 -11.13
CA LEU A 96 13.50 3.75 -10.63
C LEU A 96 13.00 5.14 -11.05
N SER A 97 13.91 6.11 -11.17
CA SER A 97 13.59 7.44 -11.67
C SER A 97 13.16 7.41 -13.15
N GLU A 98 13.75 6.53 -13.98
CA GLU A 98 13.28 6.30 -15.35
C GLU A 98 11.94 5.57 -15.40
N VAL A 99 11.69 4.59 -14.52
CA VAL A 99 10.38 3.92 -14.40
C VAL A 99 9.28 4.97 -14.16
N VAL A 100 9.45 5.86 -13.18
CA VAL A 100 8.46 6.90 -12.88
C VAL A 100 8.34 7.93 -14.01
N LYS A 101 9.45 8.32 -14.66
CA LYS A 101 9.42 9.21 -15.83
C LYS A 101 8.66 8.59 -17.02
N GLU A 102 8.80 7.29 -17.28
CA GLU A 102 8.01 6.59 -18.32
C GLU A 102 6.53 6.41 -17.91
N MET A 103 6.24 6.21 -16.62
CA MET A 103 4.88 6.22 -16.06
C MET A 103 4.19 7.59 -16.21
N ILE A 104 4.92 8.69 -16.10
CA ILE A 104 4.37 10.05 -16.27
C ILE A 104 4.09 10.36 -17.75
N LYS A 105 4.89 9.85 -18.69
CA LYS A 105 4.74 10.10 -20.14
C LYS A 105 3.41 9.63 -20.74
N VAL A 106 2.62 8.79 -20.05
CA VAL A 106 1.28 8.36 -20.52
C VAL A 106 0.13 9.26 -20.03
N ILE A 107 0.45 10.32 -19.28
CA ILE A 107 -0.50 11.35 -18.82
C ILE A 107 -0.40 12.58 -19.75
N PRO A 108 -1.51 13.22 -20.15
CA PRO A 108 -1.48 14.49 -20.86
C PRO A 108 -0.76 15.60 -20.07
N LYS A 109 0.16 16.31 -20.72
CA LYS A 109 1.05 17.30 -20.06
C LYS A 109 0.33 18.49 -19.43
N ASP A 110 -0.87 18.77 -19.88
CA ASP A 110 -1.78 19.82 -19.40
C ASP A 110 -2.64 19.35 -18.21
N GLU A 111 -2.70 18.04 -17.93
CA GLU A 111 -3.44 17.47 -16.81
C GLU A 111 -2.59 17.27 -15.53
N HIS A 112 -1.25 17.32 -15.62
CA HIS A 112 -0.33 17.14 -14.48
C HIS A 112 0.75 18.22 -14.37
N THR A 113 1.18 18.48 -13.12
CA THR A 113 2.40 19.25 -12.79
C THR A 113 3.30 18.44 -11.84
N LEU A 114 3.41 17.14 -12.13
CA LEU A 114 4.29 16.18 -11.45
C LEU A 114 5.78 16.47 -11.71
N GLU A 115 6.54 16.70 -10.64
CA GLU A 115 8.00 16.88 -10.63
C GLU A 115 8.63 15.90 -9.62
N GLU A 116 9.93 15.59 -9.76
CA GLU A 116 10.62 14.72 -8.79
C GLU A 116 10.77 15.45 -7.46
N ILE A 117 10.21 14.88 -6.39
CA ILE A 117 10.29 15.47 -5.06
C ILE A 117 11.70 15.25 -4.50
N PRO A 118 12.32 16.25 -3.83
CA PRO A 118 13.58 16.09 -3.12
C PRO A 118 13.48 15.05 -1.99
N GLU A 119 14.52 14.24 -1.83
CA GLU A 119 14.51 13.08 -0.93
C GLU A 119 14.43 13.47 0.55
N GLU A 120 14.96 14.63 0.93
CA GLU A 120 14.85 15.19 2.27
C GLU A 120 13.39 15.42 2.73
N LEU A 121 12.43 15.48 1.80
CA LEU A 121 11.00 15.61 2.11
C LEU A 121 10.28 14.27 2.25
N TYR A 122 10.88 13.14 1.85
CA TYR A 122 10.16 11.86 1.74
C TYR A 122 9.63 11.39 3.09
N LYS A 123 10.45 11.51 4.15
CA LYS A 123 10.07 11.11 5.50
C LYS A 123 9.04 12.06 6.10
N ASP A 124 9.35 13.36 6.13
CA ASP A 124 8.62 14.32 6.97
C ASP A 124 7.35 14.87 6.28
N VAL A 125 7.26 14.81 4.94
CA VAL A 125 6.09 15.26 4.16
C VAL A 125 5.27 14.09 3.60
N TYR A 126 5.91 12.95 3.25
CA TYR A 126 5.25 11.81 2.62
C TYR A 126 5.16 10.55 3.51
N GLY A 127 5.82 10.53 4.67
CA GLY A 127 5.85 9.36 5.57
C GLY A 127 6.73 8.21 5.08
N VAL A 128 7.54 8.41 4.03
CA VAL A 128 8.38 7.38 3.42
C VAL A 128 9.84 7.56 3.87
N ASN A 129 10.31 6.65 4.72
CA ASN A 129 11.71 6.63 5.14
C ASN A 129 12.55 5.83 4.12
N SER A 130 13.33 6.50 3.26
CA SER A 130 14.11 5.83 2.19
C SER A 130 14.98 4.67 2.68
N ALA A 131 15.58 4.82 3.86
CA ALA A 131 16.49 3.84 4.46
C ALA A 131 15.82 2.50 4.87
N ASP A 132 14.50 2.38 4.72
CA ASP A 132 13.76 1.13 4.90
C ASP A 132 13.60 0.28 3.62
N PHE A 133 14.12 0.77 2.48
CA PHE A 133 13.89 0.19 1.15
C PHE A 133 15.16 0.25 0.28
N LYS A 134 15.13 -0.43 -0.87
CA LYS A 134 16.26 -0.49 -1.82
C LYS A 134 16.38 0.77 -2.69
N ASP A 135 15.25 1.35 -3.10
CA ASP A 135 15.14 2.59 -3.88
C ASP A 135 13.73 3.17 -3.70
N VAL A 136 13.59 4.50 -3.69
CA VAL A 136 12.31 5.22 -3.54
C VAL A 136 12.30 6.41 -4.49
N LYS A 137 11.21 6.57 -5.25
CA LYS A 137 10.96 7.77 -6.06
C LYS A 137 9.55 8.30 -5.83
N ILE A 138 9.48 9.55 -5.37
CA ILE A 138 8.24 10.31 -5.20
C ILE A 138 8.20 11.39 -6.28
N TYR A 139 7.10 11.41 -7.03
CA TYR A 139 6.74 12.49 -7.94
C TYR A 139 5.41 13.08 -7.50
N GLY A 140 5.38 14.39 -7.32
CA GLY A 140 4.24 15.12 -6.77
C GLY A 140 4.10 16.49 -7.38
N THR A 141 3.04 17.20 -7.02
CA THR A 141 2.79 18.56 -7.50
C THR A 141 3.08 19.59 -6.40
N MET A 142 3.91 20.58 -6.73
CA MET A 142 4.21 21.70 -5.84
C MET A 142 3.10 22.79 -5.88
N ILE A 143 2.04 22.59 -6.68
CA ILE A 143 0.92 23.52 -6.81
C ILE A 143 -0.26 23.04 -5.96
N SER A 144 -0.64 23.86 -4.97
CA SER A 144 -1.67 23.57 -3.95
C SER A 144 -3.09 23.21 -4.45
N VAL A 145 -3.37 23.21 -5.76
CA VAL A 145 -4.70 22.93 -6.35
C VAL A 145 -4.74 21.67 -7.21
N LYS A 146 -3.73 20.81 -7.12
CA LYS A 146 -3.63 19.53 -7.82
C LYS A 146 -3.37 18.40 -6.82
N ALA A 147 -3.99 17.24 -7.03
CA ALA A 147 -3.81 16.05 -6.20
C ALA A 147 -2.96 14.94 -6.84
N ASN A 148 -2.40 15.18 -8.03
CA ASN A 148 -1.59 14.22 -8.76
C ASN A 148 -0.36 13.81 -7.92
N GLU A 149 -0.20 12.50 -7.68
CA GLU A 149 0.92 11.94 -6.92
C GLU A 149 1.25 10.53 -7.42
N ILE A 150 2.54 10.26 -7.65
CA ILE A 150 3.05 8.93 -7.99
C ILE A 150 4.23 8.64 -7.07
N ILE A 151 4.11 7.60 -6.24
CA ILE A 151 5.23 7.04 -5.48
C ILE A 151 5.50 5.65 -6.01
N VAL A 152 6.76 5.31 -6.24
CA VAL A 152 7.20 3.93 -6.42
C VAL A 152 8.32 3.63 -5.43
N ILE A 153 8.23 2.47 -4.79
CA ILE A 153 9.18 1.92 -3.84
C ILE A 153 9.67 0.58 -4.39
N LYS A 154 10.98 0.36 -4.36
CA LYS A 154 11.60 -0.95 -4.62
C LYS A 154 12.09 -1.54 -3.30
N ALA A 155 11.61 -2.73 -2.97
CA ALA A 155 12.05 -3.52 -1.82
C ALA A 155 13.25 -4.42 -2.17
N GLU A 156 14.02 -4.82 -1.17
CA GLU A 156 15.00 -5.92 -1.29
C GLU A 156 14.32 -7.30 -1.17
N ASN A 157 13.22 -7.39 -0.41
CA ASN A 157 12.54 -8.65 -0.06
C ASN A 157 11.04 -8.46 0.23
N SER A 158 10.31 -9.56 0.44
CA SER A 158 8.87 -9.55 0.71
C SER A 158 8.45 -8.78 1.97
N LYS A 159 9.24 -8.84 3.06
CA LYS A 159 8.94 -8.10 4.30
C LYS A 159 9.02 -6.58 4.09
N GLU A 160 9.98 -6.13 3.29
CA GLU A 160 10.05 -4.73 2.85
C GLU A 160 8.94 -4.37 1.87
N LEU A 161 8.51 -5.29 1.00
CA LEU A 161 7.35 -5.09 0.12
C LEU A 161 6.05 -4.89 0.92
N ASP A 162 5.81 -5.72 1.94
CA ASP A 162 4.67 -5.56 2.86
C ASP A 162 4.74 -4.21 3.59
N LYS A 163 5.93 -3.81 4.05
CA LYS A 163 6.16 -2.48 4.65
C LYS A 163 5.91 -1.34 3.65
N ALA A 164 6.34 -1.48 2.40
CA ALA A 164 6.10 -0.50 1.34
C ALA A 164 4.61 -0.35 1.08
N VAL A 165 3.87 -1.46 0.94
CA VAL A 165 2.40 -1.44 0.80
C VAL A 165 1.73 -0.77 2.00
N SER A 166 2.17 -1.03 3.22
CA SER A 166 1.65 -0.35 4.42
C SER A 166 1.87 1.16 4.39
N VAL A 167 3.09 1.62 4.06
CA VAL A 167 3.43 3.05 3.96
C VAL A 167 2.62 3.73 2.85
N LEU A 168 2.46 3.09 1.69
CA LEU A 168 1.69 3.64 0.57
C LEU A 168 0.19 3.74 0.88
N ASN A 169 -0.38 2.83 1.68
CA ASN A 169 -1.76 2.95 2.19
C ASN A 169 -1.88 4.15 3.16
N GLN A 170 -0.97 4.28 4.12
CA GLN A 170 -0.96 5.41 5.07
C GLN A 170 -0.82 6.77 4.34
N ARG A 171 0.01 6.83 3.28
CA ARG A 171 0.10 8.02 2.43
C ARG A 171 -1.22 8.26 1.68
N LYS A 172 -1.82 7.25 1.05
CA LYS A 172 -3.11 7.38 0.36
C LYS A 172 -4.20 7.91 1.31
N ASP A 173 -4.30 7.40 2.53
CA ASP A 173 -5.27 7.85 3.53
C ASP A 173 -5.03 9.30 3.96
N THR A 174 -3.78 9.73 4.02
CA THR A 174 -3.39 11.12 4.32
C THR A 174 -3.80 12.07 3.20
N VAL A 175 -3.57 11.67 1.94
CA VAL A 175 -4.00 12.44 0.76
C VAL A 175 -5.54 12.45 0.68
N TYR A 176 -6.21 11.32 0.92
CA TYR A 176 -7.69 11.23 0.97
C TYR A 176 -8.28 12.26 1.94
N LYS A 177 -7.82 12.27 3.20
CA LYS A 177 -8.33 13.17 4.25
C LYS A 177 -8.08 14.64 3.94
N THR A 178 -6.94 14.94 3.30
CA THR A 178 -6.61 16.29 2.84
C THR A 178 -7.57 16.78 1.76
N TRP A 179 -7.87 15.96 0.75
CA TRP A 179 -8.64 16.38 -0.43
C TRP A 179 -10.15 16.31 -0.26
N GLU A 180 -10.66 15.44 0.62
CA GLU A 180 -12.09 15.33 0.95
C GLU A 180 -12.73 16.69 1.34
N GLN A 181 -11.95 17.53 2.01
CA GLN A 181 -12.40 18.81 2.56
C GLN A 181 -11.99 20.03 1.70
N TYR A 182 -11.38 19.83 0.52
CA TYR A 182 -10.71 20.90 -0.24
C TYR A 182 -11.27 21.16 -1.65
N LEU A 183 -11.12 20.23 -2.60
CA LEU A 183 -11.65 20.37 -3.97
C LEU A 183 -12.28 19.06 -4.47
N PRO A 184 -13.61 19.01 -4.72
CA PRO A 184 -14.31 17.78 -5.11
C PRO A 184 -13.74 17.05 -6.32
N ASP A 185 -13.42 17.77 -7.41
CA ASP A 185 -12.88 17.17 -8.64
C ASP A 185 -11.53 16.47 -8.41
N GLN A 186 -10.71 17.02 -7.52
CA GLN A 186 -9.44 16.43 -7.11
C GLN A 186 -9.66 15.24 -6.16
N PHE A 187 -10.62 15.34 -5.24
CA PHE A 187 -11.02 14.24 -4.38
C PHE A 187 -11.56 13.03 -5.16
N GLU A 188 -12.33 13.25 -6.23
CA GLU A 188 -12.74 12.17 -7.15
C GLU A 188 -11.57 11.47 -7.85
N MET A 189 -10.43 12.15 -8.03
CA MET A 189 -9.18 11.53 -8.51
C MET A 189 -8.51 10.73 -7.39
N VAL A 190 -8.39 11.28 -6.19
CA VAL A 190 -7.77 10.63 -5.02
C VAL A 190 -8.51 9.34 -4.62
N LYS A 191 -9.85 9.35 -4.64
CA LYS A 191 -10.67 8.16 -4.38
C LYS A 191 -10.37 7.01 -5.35
N LYS A 192 -10.14 7.33 -6.64
CA LYS A 192 -9.78 6.38 -7.70
C LYS A 192 -8.32 5.95 -7.66
N GLY A 193 -7.47 6.63 -6.88
CA GLY A 193 -6.05 6.30 -6.76
C GLY A 193 -5.82 4.87 -6.31
N VAL A 194 -4.87 4.18 -6.92
CA VAL A 194 -4.61 2.75 -6.70
C VAL A 194 -3.27 2.52 -6.02
N ILE A 195 -3.17 1.39 -5.31
CA ILE A 195 -1.88 0.78 -4.99
C ILE A 195 -1.71 -0.45 -5.87
N LYS A 196 -0.51 -0.65 -6.41
CA LYS A 196 -0.13 -1.80 -7.24
C LYS A 196 1.18 -2.39 -6.72
N THR A 197 1.34 -3.69 -6.88
CA THR A 197 2.59 -4.40 -6.65
C THR A 197 2.96 -5.24 -7.87
N ASN A 198 4.24 -5.44 -8.09
CA ASN A 198 4.79 -6.31 -9.14
C ASN A 198 6.22 -6.69 -8.76
N GLY A 199 6.50 -7.98 -8.62
CA GLY A 199 7.76 -8.44 -8.03
C GLY A 199 8.06 -7.76 -6.69
N ASN A 200 9.26 -7.21 -6.56
CA ASN A 200 9.70 -6.44 -5.39
C ASN A 200 9.28 -4.94 -5.42
N TYR A 201 8.44 -4.51 -6.36
CA TYR A 201 8.03 -3.12 -6.49
C TYR A 201 6.61 -2.89 -5.95
N ALA A 202 6.40 -1.76 -5.27
CA ALA A 202 5.08 -1.26 -4.90
C ALA A 202 4.92 0.21 -5.35
N ALA A 203 3.72 0.59 -5.79
CA ALA A 203 3.41 1.92 -6.28
C ALA A 203 2.08 2.47 -5.75
N LEU A 204 2.05 3.74 -5.33
CA LEU A 204 0.83 4.55 -5.17
C LEU A 204 0.68 5.41 -6.42
N ILE A 205 -0.51 5.41 -7.01
CA ILE A 205 -0.82 6.10 -8.26
C ILE A 205 -2.11 6.90 -8.10
N ILE A 206 -2.00 8.23 -8.03
CA ILE A 206 -3.09 9.19 -8.05
C ILE A 206 -2.92 10.05 -9.32
N SER A 207 -3.76 9.79 -10.32
CA SER A 207 -3.63 10.35 -11.67
C SER A 207 -5.00 10.40 -12.36
N PRO A 208 -5.27 11.36 -13.26
CA PRO A 208 -6.44 11.31 -14.14
C PRO A 208 -6.44 10.05 -15.03
N GLU A 209 -5.25 9.53 -15.35
CA GLU A 209 -5.01 8.39 -16.24
C GLU A 209 -4.57 7.13 -15.46
N VAL A 210 -5.16 6.93 -14.27
CA VAL A 210 -4.74 5.93 -13.28
C VAL A 210 -4.50 4.52 -13.86
N ASP A 211 -5.36 4.03 -14.76
CA ASP A 211 -5.21 2.71 -15.37
C ASP A 211 -4.06 2.65 -16.39
N LYS A 212 -3.80 3.72 -17.15
CA LYS A 212 -2.66 3.77 -18.09
C LYS A 212 -1.35 3.79 -17.32
N VAL A 213 -1.28 4.61 -16.27
CA VAL A 213 -0.11 4.72 -15.39
C VAL A 213 0.14 3.40 -14.65
N ALA A 214 -0.91 2.74 -14.15
CA ALA A 214 -0.81 1.44 -13.50
C ALA A 214 -0.36 0.33 -14.46
N ASN A 215 -0.89 0.29 -15.69
CA ASN A 215 -0.44 -0.67 -16.70
C ASN A 215 1.03 -0.41 -17.09
N LYS A 216 1.45 0.86 -17.17
CA LYS A 216 2.85 1.23 -17.46
C LYS A 216 3.80 0.87 -16.33
N PHE A 217 3.37 0.94 -15.07
CA PHE A 217 4.10 0.41 -13.92
C PHE A 217 4.35 -1.10 -14.07
N ILE A 218 3.31 -1.90 -14.37
CA ILE A 218 3.45 -3.36 -14.56
C ILE A 218 4.35 -3.70 -15.76
N GLU A 219 4.29 -2.94 -16.86
CA GLU A 219 5.15 -3.13 -18.03
C GLU A 219 6.65 -2.95 -17.73
N LEU A 220 6.99 -2.10 -16.76
CA LEU A 220 8.36 -1.63 -16.48
C LEU A 220 9.00 -2.26 -15.23
N THR A 221 8.31 -3.18 -14.55
CA THR A 221 8.76 -3.78 -13.28
C THR A 221 8.63 -5.31 -13.32
N LYS A 222 9.41 -6.00 -12.47
CA LYS A 222 9.48 -7.46 -12.33
C LYS A 222 9.92 -7.84 -10.92
#